data_AF-O29347-F1
#
_entry.id   AF-O29347-F1
#
_cell.length_a   1.000
_cell.length_b   1.000
_cell.length_c   1.000
_cell.angle_alpha   90.00
_cell.angle_beta   90.00
_cell.angle_gamma   90.00
#
_symmetry.space_group_name_H-M   'P 1'
#
loop_
_entity.id
_entity.type
_entity.pdbx_description
1 polymer ?
#
loop_
_entity_poly.entity_id
_entity_poly.type
_entity_poly.pdbx_seq_one_letter_code
_entity_poly.pdbx_strand_id
1 'polypeptide(L)'
;MDRKKVVEWWVDRLLINYPVKPVFEVVSFLQEAAEKIVDRALSLYEGKSVDLSDAVDDIMRFLATDRNFGPGDSIRLFCELRDFMADELNLKAEDRLKFGRKFEEILFTAFDAYMACREKIFELRLKEKEADLEMMRKIMDYASRSLSSQD
;
A
#
# COMPACT_ATOMS: atom_id res chain seq x y z
N MET A 1 0.30 17.92 -18.97
CA MET A 1 -0.09 16.71 -18.25
C MET A 1 -1.59 16.63 -18.14
N ASP A 2 -2.20 15.58 -18.66
CA ASP A 2 -3.61 15.27 -18.39
C ASP A 2 -3.69 14.54 -17.03
N ARG A 3 -4.09 15.26 -15.98
CA ARG A 3 -4.14 14.70 -14.61
C ARG A 3 -5.07 13.50 -14.51
N LYS A 4 -6.22 13.56 -15.17
CA LYS A 4 -7.20 12.48 -15.14
C LYS A 4 -6.63 11.21 -15.75
N LYS A 5 -5.97 11.35 -16.91
CA LYS A 5 -5.26 10.25 -17.57
C LYS A 5 -4.20 9.61 -16.68
N VAL A 6 -3.40 10.41 -15.96
CA VAL A 6 -2.37 9.91 -15.03
C VAL A 6 -2.97 9.10 -13.89
N VAL A 7 -4.02 9.63 -13.27
CA VAL A 7 -4.72 8.96 -12.17
C VAL A 7 -5.36 7.66 -12.64
N GLU A 8 -6.12 7.69 -13.74
CA GLU A 8 -6.78 6.50 -14.29
C GLU A 8 -5.76 5.40 -14.63
N TRP A 9 -4.68 5.77 -15.32
CA TRP A 9 -3.62 4.83 -15.66
C TRP A 9 -2.99 4.19 -14.42
N TRP A 10 -2.74 4.98 -13.37
CA TRP A 10 -2.11 4.44 -12.17
C TRP A 10 -3.05 3.58 -11.33
N VAL A 11 -4.33 3.95 -11.26
CA VAL A 11 -5.37 3.12 -10.61
C VAL A 11 -5.50 1.77 -11.32
N ASP A 12 -5.47 1.73 -12.65
CA ASP A 12 -5.45 0.48 -13.41
C ASP A 12 -4.23 -0.40 -13.07
N ARG A 13 -3.06 0.23 -12.85
CA ARG A 13 -1.83 -0.46 -12.43
C ARG A 13 -1.92 -0.99 -11.00
N LEU A 14 -2.49 -0.22 -10.07
CA LEU A 14 -2.72 -0.65 -8.69
C LEU A 14 -3.66 -1.86 -8.62
N LEU A 15 -4.64 -1.93 -9.54
CA LEU A 15 -5.65 -2.97 -9.59
C LEU A 15 -5.28 -4.18 -10.46
N ILE A 16 -4.09 -4.21 -11.08
CA ILE A 16 -3.72 -5.24 -12.06
C ILE A 16 -3.77 -6.67 -11.50
N ASN A 17 -3.49 -6.84 -10.21
CA ASN A 17 -3.51 -8.11 -9.51
C ASN A 17 -4.76 -8.30 -8.64
N TYR A 18 -5.75 -7.40 -8.74
CA TYR A 18 -6.97 -7.51 -7.94
C TYR A 18 -7.73 -8.79 -8.38
N PRO A 19 -8.06 -9.70 -7.45
CA PRO A 19 -8.43 -11.08 -7.79
C PRO A 19 -9.79 -11.24 -8.50
N VAL A 20 -10.62 -10.21 -8.41
CA VAL A 20 -11.98 -10.17 -9.00
C VAL A 20 -12.20 -8.80 -9.63
N LYS A 21 -13.39 -8.50 -10.17
CA LYS A 21 -13.70 -7.12 -10.53
C LYS A 21 -13.84 -6.30 -9.24
N PRO A 22 -13.08 -5.20 -9.04
CA PRO A 22 -13.20 -4.39 -7.84
C PRO A 22 -14.58 -3.74 -7.77
N VAL A 23 -15.13 -3.68 -6.56
CA VAL A 23 -16.37 -2.92 -6.30
C VAL A 23 -16.10 -1.42 -6.42
N PHE A 24 -17.15 -0.65 -6.66
CA PHE A 24 -17.04 0.79 -6.91
C PHE A 24 -16.30 1.52 -5.78
N GLU A 25 -16.53 1.14 -4.54
CA GLU A 25 -15.94 1.74 -3.34
C GLU A 25 -14.42 1.57 -3.31
N VAL A 26 -13.91 0.40 -3.76
CA VAL A 26 -12.45 0.15 -3.84
C VAL A 26 -11.83 1.02 -4.92
N VAL A 27 -12.49 1.12 -6.08
CA VAL A 27 -12.02 1.97 -7.18
C VAL A 27 -12.03 3.45 -6.77
N SER A 28 -13.13 3.93 -6.18
CA SER A 28 -13.26 5.31 -5.70
C SER A 28 -12.21 5.65 -4.64
N PHE A 29 -11.99 4.75 -3.68
CA PHE A 29 -10.95 4.91 -2.67
C PHE A 29 -9.56 5.06 -3.29
N LEU A 30 -9.19 4.18 -4.23
CA LEU A 30 -7.91 4.27 -4.91
C LEU A 30 -7.79 5.49 -5.81
N GLN A 31 -8.87 5.94 -6.44
CA GLN A 31 -8.89 7.16 -7.23
C GLN A 31 -8.60 8.38 -6.36
N GLU A 32 -9.30 8.53 -5.23
CA GLU A 32 -9.07 9.64 -4.30
C GLU A 32 -7.63 9.64 -3.75
N ALA A 33 -7.12 8.48 -3.37
CA ALA A 33 -5.75 8.34 -2.87
C ALA A 33 -4.71 8.63 -3.99
N ALA A 34 -4.95 8.15 -5.21
CA ALA A 34 -4.10 8.41 -6.36
C ALA A 34 -4.06 9.90 -6.75
N GLU A 35 -5.22 10.56 -6.70
CA GLU A 35 -5.33 12.01 -6.94
C GLU A 35 -4.48 12.81 -5.96
N LYS A 36 -4.50 12.44 -4.67
CA LYS A 36 -3.66 13.09 -3.64
C LYS A 36 -2.18 12.89 -3.94
N ILE A 37 -1.74 11.67 -4.28
CA ILE A 37 -0.32 11.38 -4.59
C ILE A 37 0.16 12.20 -5.78
N VAL A 38 -0.62 12.26 -6.86
CA VAL A 38 -0.27 13.05 -8.04
C VAL A 38 -0.15 14.54 -7.68
N ASP A 39 -1.08 15.08 -6.89
CA ASP A 39 -1.03 16.49 -6.43
C ASP A 39 0.18 16.77 -5.55
N ARG A 40 0.52 15.83 -4.65
CA ARG A 40 1.71 15.96 -3.80
C ARG A 40 2.99 15.90 -4.62
N ALA A 41 3.08 15.01 -5.60
CA ALA A 41 4.23 14.89 -6.50
C ALA A 41 4.45 16.18 -7.31
N LEU A 42 3.38 16.78 -7.85
CA LEU A 42 3.45 18.08 -8.52
C LEU A 42 3.87 19.21 -7.56
N SER A 43 3.30 19.24 -6.36
CA SER A 43 3.64 20.25 -5.35
C SER A 43 5.11 20.17 -4.92
N LEU A 44 5.65 18.96 -4.71
CA LEU A 44 7.07 18.72 -4.42
C LEU A 44 7.96 19.18 -5.57
N TYR A 45 7.55 18.91 -6.81
CA TYR A 45 8.27 19.36 -7.99
C TYR A 45 8.32 20.89 -8.10
N GLU A 46 7.25 21.58 -7.71
CA GLU A 46 7.19 23.05 -7.60
C GLU A 46 7.98 23.61 -6.40
N GLY A 47 8.61 22.74 -5.59
CA GLY A 47 9.40 23.13 -4.42
C GLY A 47 8.59 23.43 -3.17
N LYS A 48 7.31 23.04 -3.12
CA LYS A 48 6.46 23.19 -1.94
C LYS A 48 6.70 22.03 -0.97
N SER A 49 6.70 22.34 0.32
CA SER A 49 6.60 21.31 1.37
C SER A 49 5.17 20.79 1.42
N VAL A 50 5.02 19.47 1.49
CA VAL A 50 3.72 18.80 1.58
C VAL A 50 3.77 17.67 2.58
N ASP A 51 2.64 17.42 3.23
CA ASP A 51 2.45 16.20 4.01
C ASP A 51 2.05 15.06 3.07
N LEU A 52 2.81 13.97 3.14
CA LEU A 52 2.66 12.77 2.33
C LEU A 52 1.92 11.65 3.06
N SER A 53 1.82 11.73 4.39
CA SER A 53 1.44 10.62 5.26
C SER A 53 0.09 10.01 4.88
N ASP A 54 -0.98 10.80 4.90
CA ASP A 54 -2.35 10.31 4.60
C ASP A 54 -2.46 9.69 3.20
N ALA A 55 -1.92 10.37 2.19
CA ALA A 55 -2.06 9.94 0.79
C ALA A 55 -1.29 8.64 0.50
N VAL A 56 -0.10 8.52 1.10
CA VAL A 56 0.75 7.34 0.96
C VAL A 56 0.17 6.17 1.76
N ASP A 57 -0.28 6.42 2.98
CA ASP A 57 -0.82 5.41 3.88
C ASP A 57 -2.05 4.71 3.28
N ASP A 58 -2.98 5.46 2.65
CA ASP A 58 -4.15 4.89 1.96
C ASP A 58 -3.76 3.83 0.91
N ILE A 59 -2.81 4.17 0.02
CA ILE A 59 -2.33 3.26 -1.04
C ILE A 59 -1.52 2.10 -0.43
N MET A 60 -0.65 2.38 0.53
CA MET A 60 0.21 1.35 1.14
C MET A 60 -0.59 0.33 1.93
N ARG A 61 -1.64 0.75 2.65
CA ARG A 61 -2.57 -0.16 3.32
C ARG A 61 -3.22 -1.10 2.33
N PHE A 62 -3.71 -0.59 1.20
CA PHE A 62 -4.28 -1.42 0.14
C PHE A 62 -3.26 -2.46 -0.37
N LEU A 63 -2.08 -2.02 -0.78
CA LEU A 63 -1.05 -2.90 -1.33
C LEU A 63 -0.54 -3.94 -0.31
N ALA A 64 -0.42 -3.58 0.96
CA ALA A 64 0.10 -4.47 2.01
C ALA A 64 -0.81 -5.67 2.30
N THR A 65 -2.10 -5.60 1.93
CA THR A 65 -3.05 -6.72 2.11
C THR A 65 -2.76 -7.91 1.19
N ASP A 66 -2.15 -7.69 0.02
CA ASP A 66 -1.77 -8.76 -0.88
C ASP A 66 -0.52 -9.50 -0.34
N ARG A 67 -0.65 -10.80 -0.10
CA ARG A 67 0.42 -11.63 0.45
C ARG A 67 1.54 -11.89 -0.55
N ASN A 68 1.23 -11.83 -1.85
CA ASN A 68 2.19 -12.09 -2.93
C ASN A 68 2.90 -10.81 -3.38
N PHE A 69 2.52 -9.66 -2.82
CA PHE A 69 3.09 -8.37 -3.15
C PHE A 69 4.14 -7.98 -2.12
N GLY A 70 5.37 -7.75 -2.56
CA GLY A 70 6.50 -7.39 -1.69
C GLY A 70 6.71 -5.87 -1.58
N PRO A 71 7.59 -5.41 -0.67
CA PRO A 71 7.97 -4.00 -0.59
C PRO A 71 8.65 -3.51 -1.88
N GLY A 72 9.39 -4.37 -2.59
CA GLY A 72 9.96 -4.02 -3.88
C GLY A 72 8.89 -3.78 -4.95
N ASP A 73 7.80 -4.56 -4.93
CA ASP A 73 6.70 -4.41 -5.88
C ASP A 73 5.89 -3.13 -5.62
N SER A 74 5.67 -2.75 -4.35
CA SER A 74 4.98 -1.51 -4.00
C SER A 74 5.77 -0.28 -4.42
N ILE A 75 7.08 -0.27 -4.18
CA ILE A 75 7.93 0.82 -4.65
C ILE A 75 8.04 0.86 -6.18
N ARG A 76 8.03 -0.30 -6.86
CA ARG A 76 8.01 -0.34 -8.33
C ARG A 76 6.80 0.40 -8.89
N LEU A 77 5.60 0.25 -8.32
CA LEU A 77 4.41 0.97 -8.78
C LEU A 77 4.53 2.50 -8.66
N PHE A 78 5.26 2.99 -7.65
CA PHE A 78 5.54 4.42 -7.51
C PHE A 78 6.62 4.90 -8.48
N CYS A 79 7.63 4.09 -8.77
CA CYS A 79 8.60 4.37 -9.84
C CYS A 79 7.91 4.44 -11.21
N GLU A 80 6.99 3.52 -11.49
CA GLU A 80 6.17 3.53 -12.71
C GLU A 80 5.33 4.82 -12.81
N LEU A 81 4.70 5.26 -11.71
CA LEU A 81 3.99 6.55 -11.67
C LEU A 81 4.91 7.73 -11.95
N ARG A 82 6.07 7.79 -11.29
CA ARG A 82 7.07 8.85 -11.51
C ARG A 82 7.44 8.95 -12.98
N ASP A 83 7.76 7.83 -13.61
CA ASP A 83 8.22 7.82 -14.99
C ASP A 83 7.10 8.25 -15.95
N PHE A 84 5.87 7.77 -15.71
CA PHE A 84 4.69 8.18 -16.47
C PHE A 84 4.37 9.68 -16.31
N MET A 85 4.45 10.21 -15.10
CA MET A 85 4.28 11.65 -14.86
C MET A 85 5.35 12.49 -15.57
N ALA A 86 6.60 12.05 -15.55
CA ALA A 86 7.70 12.73 -16.22
C ALA A 86 7.51 12.77 -17.75
N ASP A 87 6.95 11.69 -18.32
CA ASP A 87 6.55 11.63 -19.73
C ASP A 87 5.40 12.59 -20.03
N GLU A 88 4.33 12.58 -19.22
CA GLU A 88 3.14 13.44 -19.42
C GLU A 88 3.40 14.94 -19.16
N LEU A 89 4.46 15.25 -18.41
CA LEU A 89 4.98 16.60 -18.22
C LEU A 89 5.97 17.03 -19.32
N ASN A 90 6.34 16.13 -20.23
CA ASN A 90 7.34 16.35 -21.28
C ASN A 90 8.67 16.90 -20.74
N LEU A 91 9.13 16.38 -19.60
CA LEU A 91 10.34 16.87 -18.94
C LEU A 91 11.59 16.50 -19.75
N LYS A 92 12.53 17.45 -19.87
CA LYS A 92 13.87 17.22 -20.43
C LYS A 92 14.71 16.41 -19.44
N ALA A 93 15.83 15.83 -19.90
CA ALA A 93 16.66 14.95 -19.07
C ALA A 93 17.07 15.56 -17.71
N GLU A 94 17.45 16.83 -17.67
CA GLU A 94 17.81 17.52 -16.41
C GLU A 94 16.60 17.68 -15.49
N ASP A 95 15.44 18.05 -16.03
CA ASP A 95 14.20 18.22 -15.28
C ASP A 95 13.64 16.87 -14.80
N ARG A 96 13.84 15.79 -15.56
CA ARG A 96 13.51 14.41 -15.15
C ARG A 96 14.33 14.00 -13.94
N LEU A 97 15.63 14.32 -13.92
CA LEU A 97 16.48 14.03 -12.77
C LEU A 97 16.04 14.84 -11.53
N LYS A 98 15.72 16.13 -11.71
CA LYS A 98 15.19 16.98 -10.64
C LYS A 98 13.85 16.46 -10.10
N PHE A 99 12.93 16.10 -10.99
CA PHE A 99 11.65 15.50 -10.65
C PHE A 99 11.84 14.18 -9.90
N GLY A 100 12.71 13.30 -10.40
CA GLY A 100 12.98 12.02 -9.76
C GLY A 100 13.52 12.16 -8.33
N ARG A 101 14.47 13.08 -8.11
CA ARG A 101 14.99 13.37 -6.76
C ARG A 101 13.93 13.93 -5.82
N LYS A 102 12.97 14.71 -6.32
CA LYS A 102 11.84 15.19 -5.52
C LYS A 102 10.83 14.08 -5.24
N PHE A 103 10.63 13.19 -6.20
CA PHE A 103 9.76 12.03 -6.05
C PHE A 103 10.32 10.99 -5.07
N GLU A 104 11.64 10.93 -4.86
CA GLU A 104 12.25 10.06 -3.85
C GLU A 104 11.67 10.26 -2.44
N GLU A 105 11.26 11.47 -2.07
CA GLU A 105 10.57 11.74 -0.80
C GLU A 105 9.28 10.91 -0.66
N ILE A 106 8.53 10.76 -1.76
CA ILE A 106 7.35 9.88 -1.83
C ILE A 106 7.76 8.42 -1.74
N LEU A 107 8.83 8.01 -2.45
CA LEU A 107 9.29 6.61 -2.44
C LEU A 107 9.71 6.15 -1.04
N PHE A 108 10.45 6.98 -0.30
CA PHE A 108 10.89 6.64 1.06
C PHE A 108 9.70 6.58 2.01
N THR A 109 8.81 7.57 1.95
CA THR A 109 7.59 7.57 2.78
C THR A 109 6.70 6.36 2.46
N ALA A 110 6.57 5.99 1.18
CA ALA A 110 5.86 4.80 0.73
C ALA A 110 6.48 3.51 1.28
N PHE A 111 7.80 3.42 1.27
CA PHE A 111 8.49 2.24 1.80
C PHE A 111 8.21 2.07 3.30
N ASP A 112 8.38 3.14 4.07
CA ASP A 112 8.16 3.12 5.51
C ASP A 112 6.70 2.79 5.86
N ALA A 113 5.74 3.42 5.16
CA ALA A 113 4.31 3.14 5.35
C ALA A 113 3.94 1.70 4.97
N TYR A 114 4.50 1.16 3.88
CA TYR A 114 4.32 -0.25 3.50
C TYR A 114 4.82 -1.20 4.60
N MET A 115 6.03 -0.95 5.09
CA MET A 115 6.66 -1.77 6.12
C MET A 115 5.86 -1.72 7.43
N ALA A 116 5.41 -0.54 7.85
CA ALA A 116 4.55 -0.38 9.01
C ALA A 116 3.22 -1.14 8.86
N CYS A 117 2.59 -1.08 7.68
CA CYS A 117 1.37 -1.84 7.40
C CYS A 117 1.61 -3.36 7.49
N ARG A 118 2.71 -3.85 6.92
CA ARG A 118 3.06 -5.29 6.95
C ARG A 118 3.38 -5.77 8.34
N GLU A 119 4.15 -5.01 9.11
CA GLU A 119 4.40 -5.27 10.53
C GLU A 119 3.09 -5.39 11.28
N LYS A 120 2.17 -4.43 11.08
CA LYS A 120 0.86 -4.46 11.73
C LYS A 120 0.03 -5.70 11.38
N ILE A 121 0.01 -6.08 10.10
CA ILE A 121 -0.66 -7.29 9.63
C ILE A 121 -0.05 -8.54 10.27
N PHE A 122 1.27 -8.61 10.41
CA PHE A 122 1.95 -9.72 11.06
C PHE A 122 1.67 -9.79 12.57
N GLU A 123 1.69 -8.66 13.27
CA GLU A 123 1.29 -8.57 14.68
C GLU A 123 -0.13 -9.12 14.91
N LEU A 124 -1.08 -8.72 14.05
CA LEU A 124 -2.47 -9.17 14.16
C LEU A 124 -2.60 -10.68 13.92
N ARG A 125 -1.90 -11.22 12.91
CA ARG A 125 -1.88 -12.67 12.65
C ARG A 125 -1.23 -13.46 13.78
N LEU A 126 -0.18 -12.92 14.41
CA LEU A 126 0.46 -13.55 15.55
C LEU A 126 -0.51 -13.64 16.73
N LYS A 127 -1.18 -12.54 17.07
CA LYS A 127 -2.20 -12.50 18.14
C LYS A 127 -3.35 -13.46 17.88
N GLU A 128 -3.82 -13.56 16.64
CA GLU A 128 -4.84 -14.53 16.24
C GLU A 128 -4.36 -15.97 16.47
N LYS A 129 -3.12 -16.29 16.09
CA LYS A 129 -2.53 -17.62 16.30
C LYS A 129 -2.32 -17.95 17.78
N GLU A 130 -1.93 -16.98 18.60
CA GLU A 130 -1.82 -17.14 20.05
C GLU A 130 -3.19 -17.43 20.68
N ALA A 131 -4.24 -16.72 20.24
CA ALA A 131 -5.61 -16.97 20.68
C ALA A 131 -6.12 -18.36 20.26
N ASP A 132 -5.85 -18.79 19.02
CA ASP A 132 -6.16 -20.13 18.52
C ASP A 132 -5.49 -21.22 19.40
N LEU A 133 -4.20 -21.06 19.70
CA LEU A 133 -3.43 -22.00 20.52
C LEU A 133 -3.98 -22.09 21.96
N GLU A 134 -4.33 -20.95 22.55
CA GLU A 134 -4.92 -20.91 23.89
C GLU A 134 -6.30 -21.59 23.93
N MET A 135 -7.11 -21.41 22.88
CA MET A 135 -8.39 -22.11 22.76
C MET A 135 -8.19 -23.62 22.63
N MET A 136 -7.24 -24.07 21.81
CA MET A 136 -6.92 -25.51 21.67
C MET A 136 -6.42 -26.12 22.98
N ARG A 137 -5.58 -25.40 23.75
CA ARG A 137 -5.14 -25.84 25.09
C ARG A 137 -6.33 -26.05 26.03
N LYS A 138 -7.24 -25.08 26.09
CA LYS A 138 -8.46 -25.21 26.90
C LYS A 138 -9.30 -26.42 26.48
N ILE A 139 -9.49 -26.65 25.18
CA ILE A 139 -10.23 -27.80 24.66
C ILE A 139 -9.57 -29.12 25.10
N MET A 140 -8.24 -29.24 25.00
CA MET A 140 -7.50 -30.42 25.45
C MET A 140 -7.61 -30.64 26.96
N ASP A 141 -7.55 -29.58 27.76
CA ASP A 141 -7.72 -29.64 29.21
C ASP A 141 -9.13 -30.10 29.59
N TYR A 142 -10.17 -29.62 28.89
CA TYR A 142 -11.54 -30.11 29.09
C TYR A 142 -11.70 -31.57 28.69
N ALA A 143 -11.15 -31.97 27.54
CA ALA A 143 -11.22 -33.35 27.06
C ALA A 143 -10.52 -34.33 28.01
N SER A 144 -9.31 -34.01 28.47
CA SER A 144 -8.56 -34.83 29.42
C SER A 144 -9.29 -34.99 30.76
N ARG A 145 -9.88 -33.91 31.30
CA ARG A 145 -10.71 -33.98 32.51
C ARG A 145 -11.96 -34.83 32.31
N SER A 146 -12.64 -34.70 31.16
CA SER A 146 -13.83 -35.49 30.86
C SER A 146 -13.54 -37.00 30.77
N LEU A 147 -12.39 -37.36 30.18
CA LEU A 147 -11.94 -38.76 30.12
C LEU A 147 -11.60 -39.29 31.51
N SER A 148 -10.87 -38.52 32.34
CA SER A 148 -10.54 -38.92 33.71
C SER A 148 -11.75 -39.04 34.66
N SER A 149 -12.90 -38.47 34.29
CA SER A 149 -14.13 -38.57 35.09
C SER A 149 -15.02 -39.76 34.72
N GLN A 150 -14.63 -40.54 33.69
CA GLN A 150 -15.34 -41.74 33.26
C GLN A 150 -14.68 -43.06 33.74
N ASP A 151 -13.51 -42.96 34.38
CA ASP A 151 -12.81 -44.06 35.07
C ASP A 151 -13.07 -44.00 36.60
#